data_AF-A0A9E7NC44-F1
#
_entry.id   AF-A0A9E7NC44-F1
#
_cell.length_a   1.000
_cell.length_b   1.000
_cell.length_c   1.000
_cell.angle_alpha   90.00
_cell.angle_beta   90.00
_cell.angle_gamma   90.00
#
_symmetry.space_group_name_H-M   'P 1'
#
loop_
_entity.id
_entity.type
_entity.pdbx_description
1 polymer ?
#
loop_
_entity_poly.entity_id
_entity_poly.type
_entity_poly.pdbx_seq_one_letter_code
_entity_poly.pdbx_strand_id
1 'polypeptide(L)'
;MSRYGPRIAALERRAERDREAFDPAAATVEDGRQYLRDGAGQAIWLYVEARTGGRMVPFSESELTALRTSMNGWLELYARCHGVELEAEFTVREAAEVLLETRNVFHTAQLLTRVPER
;
A
#
# COMPACT_ATOMS: atom_id res chain seq x y z
N MET A 1 15.70 -14.17 -4.13
CA MET A 1 15.05 -12.88 -4.44
C MET A 1 14.34 -13.02 -5.77
N SER A 2 13.07 -12.64 -5.84
CA SER A 2 12.25 -12.70 -7.05
C SER A 2 12.67 -11.66 -8.09
N ARG A 3 12.12 -11.75 -9.32
CA ARG A 3 12.27 -10.70 -10.34
C ARG A 3 11.72 -9.32 -9.90
N TYR A 4 10.88 -9.30 -8.86
CA TYR A 4 10.29 -8.09 -8.30
C TYR A 4 11.10 -7.51 -7.15
N GLY A 5 12.09 -8.24 -6.62
CA GLY A 5 12.87 -7.82 -5.44
C GLY A 5 13.41 -6.39 -5.50
N PRO A 6 14.03 -5.94 -6.61
CA PRO A 6 14.48 -4.55 -6.74
C PRO A 6 13.34 -3.52 -6.63
N ARG A 7 12.15 -3.82 -7.18
CA ARG A 7 10.97 -2.95 -7.10
C ARG A 7 10.39 -2.94 -5.68
N ILE A 8 10.34 -4.10 -5.02
CA ILE A 8 9.89 -4.22 -3.62
C ILE A 8 10.80 -3.40 -2.70
N ALA A 9 12.11 -3.54 -2.83
CA ALA A 9 13.07 -2.79 -2.03
C ALA A 9 12.97 -1.26 -2.30
N ALA A 10 12.64 -0.86 -3.53
CA ALA A 10 12.41 0.55 -3.85
C ALA A 10 11.14 1.10 -3.19
N LEU A 11 10.06 0.30 -3.15
CA LEU A 11 8.84 0.65 -2.44
C LEU A 11 9.08 0.77 -0.94
N GLU A 12 9.78 -0.19 -0.34
CA GLU A 12 10.11 -0.17 1.10
C GLU A 12 10.89 1.08 1.49
N ARG A 13 11.97 1.39 0.76
CA ARG A 13 12.73 2.63 1.01
C ARG A 13 11.89 3.89 0.82
N ARG A 14 10.93 3.87 -0.09
CA ARG A 14 10.05 5.02 -0.30
C ARG A 14 9.04 5.15 0.83
N ALA A 15 8.41 4.07 1.26
CA ALA A 15 7.48 4.08 2.38
C ALA A 15 8.15 4.61 3.66
N GLU A 16 9.42 4.25 3.90
CA GLU A 16 10.20 4.81 5.00
C GLU A 16 10.37 6.32 4.87
N ARG A 17 10.88 6.80 3.73
CA ARG A 17 11.06 8.24 3.49
C ARG A 17 9.77 9.03 3.59
N ASP A 18 8.69 8.50 3.03
CA ASP A 18 7.38 9.15 3.06
C ASP A 18 6.86 9.25 4.51
N ARG A 19 7.09 8.22 5.35
CA ARG A 19 6.76 8.25 6.78
C ARG A 19 7.63 9.25 7.56
N GLU A 20 8.93 9.27 7.31
CA GLU A 20 9.87 10.20 7.95
C GLU A 20 9.58 11.66 7.58
N ALA A 21 9.17 11.92 6.34
CA ALA A 21 8.88 13.26 5.82
C ALA A 21 7.45 13.73 6.09
N PHE A 22 6.57 12.87 6.63
CA PHE A 22 5.17 13.20 6.82
C PHE A 22 4.97 14.27 7.90
N ASP A 23 4.32 15.37 7.54
CA ASP A 23 3.89 16.41 8.47
C ASP A 23 2.34 16.48 8.52
N PRO A 24 1.71 16.07 9.63
CA PRO A 24 0.26 16.09 9.75
C PRO A 24 -0.34 17.50 9.69
N ALA A 25 0.43 18.55 10.03
CA ALA A 25 -0.07 19.93 9.98
C ALA A 25 -0.14 20.48 8.56
N ALA A 26 0.66 19.93 7.63
CA ALA A 26 0.71 20.33 6.23
C ALA A 26 -0.02 19.36 5.29
N ALA A 27 -0.34 18.14 5.76
CA ALA A 27 -0.94 17.09 4.95
C ALA A 27 -2.35 17.43 4.47
N THR A 28 -2.63 17.08 3.22
CA THR A 28 -3.94 17.24 2.57
C THR A 28 -4.54 15.89 2.16
N VAL A 29 -5.84 15.90 1.87
CA VAL A 29 -6.53 14.72 1.30
C VAL A 29 -5.92 14.29 -0.04
N GLU A 30 -5.37 15.22 -0.83
CA GLU A 30 -4.74 14.89 -2.11
C GLU A 30 -3.41 14.14 -1.92
N ASP A 31 -2.63 14.49 -0.88
CA ASP A 31 -1.43 13.72 -0.51
C ASP A 31 -1.80 12.28 -0.16
N GLY A 32 -2.92 12.10 0.55
CA GLY A 32 -3.51 10.80 0.84
C GLY A 32 -3.78 9.99 -0.44
N ARG A 33 -4.35 10.64 -1.46
CA ARG A 33 -4.58 10.00 -2.76
C ARG A 33 -3.27 9.60 -3.45
N GLN A 34 -2.24 10.42 -3.32
CA GLN A 34 -0.92 10.10 -3.88
C GLN A 34 -0.29 8.89 -3.19
N TYR A 35 -0.35 8.79 -1.85
CA TYR A 35 0.14 7.63 -1.11
C TYR A 35 -0.56 6.33 -1.53
N LEU A 36 -1.85 6.39 -1.86
CA LEU A 36 -2.58 5.23 -2.37
C LEU A 36 -2.16 4.87 -3.79
N ARG A 37 -2.13 5.83 -4.72
CA ARG A 37 -1.84 5.57 -6.14
C ARG A 37 -0.40 5.11 -6.37
N ASP A 38 0.55 5.82 -5.76
CA ASP A 38 1.97 5.66 -6.04
C ASP A 38 2.68 4.78 -5.00
N GLY A 39 2.02 4.53 -3.86
CA GLY A 39 2.53 3.72 -2.75
C GLY A 39 1.76 2.40 -2.61
N ALA A 40 0.73 2.39 -1.76
CA ALA A 40 -0.01 1.17 -1.39
C ALA A 40 -0.53 0.40 -2.61
N GLY A 41 -1.10 1.09 -3.60
CA GLY A 41 -1.56 0.50 -4.85
C GLY A 41 -0.47 -0.18 -5.66
N GLN A 42 0.74 0.38 -5.69
CA GLN A 42 1.88 -0.24 -6.37
C GLN A 42 2.33 -1.52 -5.65
N ALA A 43 2.33 -1.52 -4.31
CA ALA A 43 2.65 -2.70 -3.51
C ALA A 43 1.64 -3.82 -3.72
N ILE A 44 0.34 -3.51 -3.67
CA ILE A 44 -0.75 -4.46 -3.90
C ILE A 44 -0.70 -5.00 -5.34
N TRP A 45 -0.48 -4.13 -6.34
CA TRP A 45 -0.42 -4.53 -7.73
C TRP A 45 0.75 -5.49 -8.02
N LEU A 46 1.92 -5.26 -7.43
CA LEU A 46 3.04 -6.20 -7.56
C LEU A 46 2.70 -7.60 -7.04
N TYR A 47 1.95 -7.68 -5.94
CA TYR A 47 1.47 -8.95 -5.42
C TYR A 47 0.49 -9.62 -6.40
N VAL A 48 -0.49 -8.87 -6.93
CA VAL A 48 -1.43 -9.38 -7.93
C VAL A 48 -0.67 -9.89 -9.17
N GLU A 49 0.24 -9.09 -9.72
CA GLU A 49 1.01 -9.43 -10.91
C GLU A 49 1.82 -10.72 -10.73
N ALA A 50 2.43 -10.92 -9.56
CA ALA A 50 3.16 -12.14 -9.25
C ALA A 50 2.26 -13.39 -9.16
N ARG A 51 0.97 -13.22 -8.86
CA ARG A 51 -0.01 -14.32 -8.77
C ARG A 51 -0.78 -14.58 -10.05
N THR A 52 -0.95 -13.57 -10.92
CA THR A 52 -1.81 -13.65 -12.12
C THR A 52 -1.04 -13.51 -13.44
N GLY A 53 0.22 -13.08 -13.44
CA GLY A 53 1.04 -12.77 -14.63
C GLY A 53 1.57 -13.96 -15.42
N GLY A 54 0.80 -15.04 -15.58
CA GLY A 54 1.09 -16.20 -16.42
C GLY A 54 2.13 -17.20 -15.89
N ARG A 55 3.04 -16.77 -15.01
CA ARG A 55 3.88 -17.65 -14.19
C ARG A 55 3.84 -17.18 -12.75
N MET A 56 3.31 -18.02 -11.85
CA MET A 56 3.30 -17.74 -10.42
C MET A 56 4.75 -17.54 -9.94
N VAL A 57 5.05 -16.35 -9.43
CA VAL A 57 6.35 -16.02 -8.87
C VAL A 57 6.29 -16.17 -7.35
N PRO A 58 7.06 -17.09 -6.76
CA PRO A 58 7.13 -17.18 -5.31
C PRO A 58 7.90 -15.97 -4.77
N PHE A 59 7.33 -15.32 -3.75
CA PHE A 59 8.02 -14.33 -2.93
C PHE A 59 8.71 -15.01 -1.75
N SER A 60 9.88 -14.52 -1.36
CA SER A 60 10.42 -14.85 -0.05
C SER A 60 9.60 -14.22 1.07
N GLU A 61 9.75 -14.73 2.29
CA GLU A 61 9.12 -14.16 3.49
C GLU A 61 9.51 -12.68 3.69
N SER A 62 10.78 -12.34 3.42
CA SER A 62 11.26 -10.97 3.46
C SER A 62 10.60 -10.06 2.42
N GLU A 63 10.36 -10.55 1.21
CA GLU A 63 9.68 -9.79 0.15
C GLU A 63 8.20 -9.56 0.49
N LEU A 64 7.52 -10.57 1.04
CA LEU A 64 6.14 -10.42 1.52
C LEU A 64 6.05 -9.45 2.70
N THR A 65 7.01 -9.52 3.62
CA THR A 65 7.09 -8.62 4.77
C THR A 65 7.30 -7.19 4.30
N ALA A 66 8.25 -6.94 3.39
CA ALA A 66 8.51 -5.62 2.83
C ALA A 66 7.27 -5.05 2.12
N LEU A 67 6.57 -5.85 1.30
CA LEU A 67 5.32 -5.43 0.66
C LEU A 67 4.24 -5.07 1.69
N ARG A 68 4.05 -5.92 2.71
CA ARG A 68 3.07 -5.70 3.78
C ARG A 68 3.36 -4.42 4.55
N THR A 69 4.58 -4.26 5.04
CA THR A 69 4.97 -3.10 5.86
C THR A 69 4.90 -1.81 5.06
N SER A 70 5.33 -1.83 3.79
CA SER A 70 5.24 -0.65 2.92
C SER A 70 3.79 -0.25 2.67
N MET A 71 2.95 -1.21 2.30
CA MET A 71 1.52 -1.00 2.04
C MET A 71 0.80 -0.41 3.25
N ASN A 72 0.97 -1.03 4.43
CA ASN A 72 0.33 -0.53 5.66
C ASN A 72 0.83 0.86 6.03
N GLY A 73 2.14 1.14 5.91
CA GLY A 73 2.67 2.48 6.14
C GLY A 73 1.99 3.56 5.29
N TRP A 74 1.76 3.31 3.99
CA TRP A 74 1.02 4.26 3.16
C TRP A 74 -0.48 4.34 3.49
N LEU A 75 -1.10 3.24 3.93
CA LEU A 75 -2.51 3.26 4.39
C LEU A 75 -2.67 4.09 5.67
N GLU A 76 -1.69 4.03 6.58
CA GLU A 76 -1.65 4.88 7.78
C GLU A 76 -1.47 6.35 7.43
N LEU A 77 -0.54 6.67 6.51
CA LEU A 77 -0.37 8.04 6.01
C LEU A 77 -1.64 8.56 5.35
N TYR A 78 -2.29 7.72 4.53
CA TYR A 78 -3.61 8.03 3.96
C TYR A 78 -4.65 8.33 5.04
N ALA A 79 -4.76 7.50 6.08
CA ALA A 79 -5.70 7.76 7.17
C ALA A 79 -5.40 9.09 7.89
N ARG A 80 -4.11 9.37 8.14
CA ARG A 80 -3.66 10.61 8.78
C ARG A 80 -3.96 11.86 7.93
N CYS A 81 -3.84 11.78 6.61
CA CYS A 81 -4.30 12.85 5.70
C CYS A 81 -5.79 13.18 5.85
N HIS A 82 -6.59 12.25 6.36
CA HIS A 82 -8.01 12.44 6.66
C HIS A 82 -8.30 12.77 8.13
N GLY A 83 -7.27 12.93 8.96
CA GLY A 83 -7.39 13.16 10.41
C GLY A 83 -7.82 11.91 11.18
N VAL A 84 -7.60 10.72 10.62
CA VAL A 84 -7.88 9.44 11.27
C VAL A 84 -6.55 8.82 11.70
N GLU A 85 -6.46 8.51 12.98
CA GLU A 85 -5.36 7.69 13.50
C GLU A 85 -5.69 6.21 13.28
N LEU A 86 -4.80 5.50 12.60
CA LEU A 86 -4.94 4.09 12.24
C LEU A 86 -3.60 3.42 12.46
N GLU A 87 -3.63 2.23 13.07
CA GLU A 87 -2.53 1.27 13.07
C GLU A 87 -2.93 0.14 12.12
N ALA A 88 -2.26 0.04 10.98
CA ALA A 88 -2.69 -0.83 9.89
C ALA A 88 -1.95 -2.17 9.93
N GLU A 89 -2.71 -3.26 10.06
CA GLU A 89 -2.17 -4.62 10.10
C GLU A 89 -2.73 -5.53 9.00
N PHE A 90 -3.05 -4.97 7.83
CA PHE A 90 -3.61 -5.74 6.73
C PHE A 90 -2.55 -6.60 6.04
N THR A 91 -2.94 -7.78 5.60
CA THR A 91 -2.11 -8.57 4.70
C THR A 91 -2.21 -8.03 3.27
N VAL A 92 -1.13 -8.20 2.50
CA VAL A 92 -1.12 -7.82 1.07
C VAL A 92 -2.15 -8.63 0.28
N ARG A 93 -2.45 -9.86 0.74
CA ARG A 93 -3.47 -10.71 0.15
C ARG A 93 -4.87 -10.13 0.31
N GLU A 94 -5.25 -9.75 1.52
CA GLU A 94 -6.57 -9.14 1.79
C GLU A 94 -6.76 -7.88 0.95
N ALA A 95 -5.74 -7.01 0.90
CA ALA A 95 -5.80 -5.81 0.08
C ALA A 95 -5.89 -6.11 -1.43
N ALA A 96 -5.22 -7.17 -1.91
CA ALA A 96 -5.31 -7.61 -3.29
C ALA A 96 -6.71 -8.17 -3.65
N GLU A 97 -7.33 -8.93 -2.75
CA GLU A 97 -8.69 -9.45 -2.93
C GLU A 97 -9.69 -8.29 -3.10
N VAL A 98 -9.65 -7.30 -2.20
CA VAL A 98 -10.48 -6.10 -2.29
C VAL A 98 -10.17 -5.27 -3.55
N LEU A 99 -8.90 -5.16 -3.95
CA LEU A 99 -8.53 -4.44 -5.17
C LEU A 99 -9.08 -5.12 -6.43
N LEU A 100 -9.09 -6.45 -6.48
CA LEU A 100 -9.63 -7.19 -7.63
C LEU A 100 -11.15 -7.03 -7.74
N GLU A 101 -11.85 -6.95 -6.62
CA GLU A 101 -13.30 -6.70 -6.56
C GLU A 101 -13.65 -5.26 -6.97
N THR A 102 -12.95 -4.27 -6.41
CA THR A 102 -13.27 -2.85 -6.61
C THR A 102 -12.68 -2.28 -7.90
N ARG A 103 -11.56 -2.85 -8.38
CA ARG A 103 -10.71 -2.31 -9.46
C ARG A 103 -10.34 -0.85 -9.27
N ASN A 104 -10.30 -0.39 -8.03
CA ASN A 104 -10.04 0.99 -7.66
C ASN A 104 -9.31 1.04 -6.32
N VAL A 105 -8.08 1.55 -6.33
CA VAL A 105 -7.24 1.61 -5.12
C VAL A 105 -7.80 2.54 -4.04
N PHE A 106 -8.51 3.61 -4.42
CA PHE A 106 -9.14 4.51 -3.45
C PHE A 106 -10.28 3.81 -2.72
N HIS A 107 -11.16 3.17 -3.49
CA HIS A 107 -12.26 2.39 -2.91
C HIS A 107 -11.72 1.22 -2.06
N THR A 108 -10.64 0.57 -2.51
CA THR A 108 -9.94 -0.47 -1.73
C THR A 108 -9.47 0.07 -0.38
N ALA A 109 -8.77 1.20 -0.38
CA ALA A 109 -8.27 1.81 0.85
C ALA A 109 -9.40 2.18 1.81
N GLN A 110 -10.52 2.69 1.30
CA GLN A 110 -11.68 3.05 2.12
C GLN A 110 -12.35 1.83 2.76
N LEU A 111 -12.49 0.74 2.00
CA LEU A 111 -13.04 -0.51 2.54
C LEU A 111 -12.15 -1.10 3.64
N LEU A 112 -10.83 -1.05 3.45
CA LEU A 112 -9.86 -1.54 4.45
C LEU A 112 -9.83 -0.66 5.70
N THR A 113 -9.67 0.66 5.51
CA THR A 113 -9.38 1.61 6.59
C THR A 113 -10.61 2.23 7.23
N ARG A 114 -11.78 2.11 6.59
CA ARG A 114 -13.04 2.80 6.98
C ARG A 114 -12.96 4.33 6.98
N VAL A 115 -11.94 4.91 6.35
CA VAL A 115 -11.81 6.35 6.15
C VAL A 115 -12.86 6.83 5.13
N PRO A 116 -13.65 7.88 5.43
CA PRO A 116 -14.73 8.34 4.55
C PRO A 116 -14.21 9.03 3.27
N GLU A 117 -15.02 8.99 2.21
CA GLU A 117 -14.92 9.92 1.08
C GLU A 117 -15.17 11.34 1.60
N ARG A 118 -14.09 12.12 1.75
CA ARG A 118 -14.17 13.57 1.98
C ARG A 118 -14.09 14.31 0.66
#